data_AF-A0AAD4K0S5-F1
#
_entry.id   AF-A0AAD4K0S5-F1
#
_cell.length_a   1.000
_cell.length_b   1.000
_cell.length_c   1.000
_cell.angle_alpha   90.00
_cell.angle_beta   90.00
_cell.angle_gamma   90.00
#
_symmetry.space_group_name_H-M   'P 1'
#
loop_
_entity.id
_entity.type
_entity.pdbx_description
1 polymer ?
#
loop_
_entity_poly.entity_id
_entity_poly.type
_entity_poly.pdbx_seq_one_letter_code
_entity_poly.pdbx_strand_id
1 'polypeptide(L)'
;MSRRQQEILRIERQVRAKLPYRTFRDITFDREQIKKTIAPLSFIEARRMRGPIYEALQDELRHEGCMMMPEFLRCLADKEQALFDSISIRARIIDDRPLLYEVIDKLKHAELAVVKRKVKGLKECFTLFYETLLLLEPYRVKYEYALNAVMEHIVSLCHNIEGQERDAAEMIARIYHRYAIFLERIGQRVNAITYLNATLELVRGHMWLSEPEKGSASPILHALVAQQLARQLLVHGRQTVRQKPDEAVDMARKATVLIAEIGRQKNLDIFCDTFLERAFFLMEAGKYHAAQQCLEQIKPDIVACTEYRFVKLNIKLYLYLGQCAESFDHVDKAISNFKRALRLSRLYDHKDHEAEILLNLGKLFARDTQKTGIAKKCYNQAKSIYIDFNDNHRKKTAVFLMGKLLADEITPLYMAMLKASNSRYCAFFNLRQWKNRCRPFWHKLGTEIIKQESNNIYCLLEEENDDPVYEPVFLDLEGNTFKVEEGDL
;
A
#
# COMPACT_ATOMS: atom_id res chain seq x y z
N MET A 1 -41.50 89.62 -0.59
CA MET A 1 -41.39 88.18 -0.29
C MET A 1 -42.74 87.54 -0.50
N SER A 2 -42.80 86.46 -1.29
CA SER A 2 -44.05 85.78 -1.67
C SER A 2 -44.70 85.11 -0.44
N ARG A 3 -46.04 85.10 -0.33
CA ARG A 3 -46.81 84.44 0.76
C ARG A 3 -46.31 83.01 1.03
N ARG A 4 -45.87 82.32 -0.02
CA ARG A 4 -45.32 80.96 0.04
C ARG A 4 -44.01 80.86 0.83
N GLN A 5 -43.14 81.86 0.73
CA GLN A 5 -41.88 81.92 1.49
C GLN A 5 -42.12 82.18 2.98
N GLN A 6 -43.17 82.94 3.31
CA GLN A 6 -43.55 83.20 4.70
C GLN A 6 -44.18 81.97 5.36
N GLU A 7 -44.96 81.17 4.61
CA GLU A 7 -45.49 79.88 5.09
C GLU A 7 -44.39 78.86 5.34
N ILE A 8 -43.41 78.73 4.44
CA ILE A 8 -42.27 77.82 4.62
C ILE A 8 -41.47 78.15 5.89
N LEU A 9 -41.15 79.43 6.10
CA LEU A 9 -40.44 79.87 7.31
C LEU A 9 -41.27 79.67 8.59
N ARG A 10 -42.59 79.77 8.51
CA ARG A 10 -43.49 79.52 9.65
C ARG A 10 -43.54 78.03 10.00
N ILE A 11 -43.59 77.16 8.99
CA ILE A 11 -43.58 75.70 9.15
C ILE A 11 -42.21 75.25 9.70
N GLU A 12 -41.10 75.75 9.17
CA GLU A 12 -39.75 75.44 9.68
C GLU A 12 -39.57 75.84 11.15
N ARG A 13 -40.10 76.99 11.56
CA ARG A 13 -40.07 77.41 12.96
C ARG A 13 -40.93 76.53 13.85
N GLN A 14 -42.10 76.09 13.39
CA GLN A 14 -42.97 75.17 14.14
C GLN A 14 -42.38 73.76 14.28
N VAL A 15 -41.69 73.28 13.25
CA VAL A 15 -41.01 71.97 13.26
C VAL A 15 -39.79 72.00 14.19
N ARG A 16 -38.98 73.09 14.16
CA ARG A 16 -37.84 73.26 15.08
C ARG A 16 -38.26 73.41 16.54
N ALA A 17 -39.41 74.03 16.81
CA ALA A 17 -39.91 74.19 18.18
C ALA A 17 -40.46 72.88 18.80
N LYS A 18 -40.92 71.92 17.99
CA LYS A 18 -41.52 70.67 18.47
C LYS A 18 -40.56 69.49 18.64
N LEU A 19 -39.30 69.61 18.20
CA LEU A 19 -38.30 68.52 18.24
C LEU A 19 -36.94 69.05 18.75
N PRO A 20 -36.72 69.19 20.08
CA PRO A 20 -35.54 69.89 20.58
C PRO A 20 -34.23 69.08 20.51
N TYR A 21 -34.27 67.76 20.31
CA TYR A 21 -33.05 66.93 20.30
C TYR A 21 -33.17 65.72 19.37
N ARG A 22 -33.17 65.95 18.07
CA ARG A 22 -32.54 65.03 17.12
C ARG A 22 -31.85 65.86 16.07
N THR A 23 -30.54 66.05 16.26
CA THR A 23 -29.65 66.40 15.17
C THR A 23 -29.82 65.31 14.11
N PHE A 24 -30.59 65.60 13.06
CA PHE A 24 -30.37 64.93 11.79
C PHE A 24 -28.93 65.31 11.42
N ARG A 25 -27.99 64.43 11.74
CA ARG A 25 -26.68 64.47 11.12
C ARG A 25 -26.98 64.28 9.65
N ASP A 26 -26.96 65.36 8.88
CA ASP A 26 -26.84 65.27 7.44
C ASP A 26 -25.53 64.53 7.19
N ILE A 27 -25.63 63.22 6.93
CA ILE A 27 -24.50 62.41 6.50
C ILE A 27 -24.20 62.88 5.08
N THR A 28 -23.47 63.98 5.00
CA THR A 28 -22.87 64.45 3.76
C THR A 28 -21.68 63.54 3.51
N PHE A 29 -21.87 62.55 2.65
CA PHE A 29 -20.77 61.72 2.16
C PHE A 29 -19.89 62.60 1.29
N ASP A 30 -18.85 63.19 1.89
CA ASP A 30 -17.84 63.93 1.15
C ASP A 30 -17.07 62.95 0.27
N ARG A 31 -17.43 62.93 -1.01
CA ARG A 31 -16.98 61.95 -2.00
C ARG A 31 -15.46 61.96 -2.13
N GLU A 32 -14.82 63.07 -1.82
CA GLU A 32 -13.36 63.22 -1.84
C GLU A 32 -12.68 62.64 -0.60
N GLN A 33 -13.29 62.74 0.58
CA GLN A 33 -12.78 62.07 1.79
C GLN A 33 -12.89 60.55 1.69
N ILE A 34 -13.97 60.05 1.07
CA ILE A 34 -14.15 58.62 0.80
C ILE A 34 -13.16 58.14 -0.27
N LYS A 35 -12.93 58.92 -1.32
CA LYS A 35 -11.88 58.60 -2.32
C LYS A 35 -10.48 58.59 -1.73
N LYS A 36 -10.17 59.47 -0.75
CA LYS A 36 -8.87 59.46 -0.04
C LYS A 36 -8.71 58.28 0.92
N THR A 37 -9.82 57.71 1.40
CA THR A 37 -9.80 56.49 2.23
C THR A 37 -9.79 55.19 1.40
N ILE A 38 -10.15 55.25 0.12
CA ILE A 38 -10.01 54.13 -0.82
C ILE A 38 -8.60 54.16 -1.40
N ALA A 39 -7.77 53.17 -1.05
CA ALA A 39 -6.48 52.98 -1.70
C ALA A 39 -6.68 52.77 -3.21
N PRO A 40 -6.02 53.53 -4.10
CA PRO A 40 -6.14 53.34 -5.53
C PRO A 40 -5.50 52.01 -5.92
N LEU A 41 -6.34 51.01 -6.23
CA LEU A 41 -5.90 49.73 -6.77
C LEU A 41 -5.43 49.92 -8.22
N SER A 42 -4.31 49.30 -8.59
CA SER A 42 -3.91 49.23 -9.99
C SER A 42 -4.94 48.43 -10.81
N PHE A 43 -5.01 48.64 -12.13
CA PHE A 43 -5.93 47.89 -13.00
C PHE A 43 -5.76 46.36 -12.85
N ILE A 44 -4.52 45.93 -12.65
CA ILE A 44 -4.11 44.56 -12.40
C ILE A 44 -4.65 44.05 -11.05
N GLU A 45 -4.43 44.81 -9.97
CA GLU A 45 -4.95 44.48 -8.64
C GLU A 45 -6.48 44.45 -8.61
N ALA A 46 -7.14 45.34 -9.35
CA ALA A 46 -8.59 45.36 -9.47
C ALA A 46 -9.13 44.10 -10.17
N ARG A 47 -8.47 43.61 -11.24
CA ARG A 47 -8.83 42.34 -11.91
C ARG A 47 -8.60 41.13 -11.01
N ARG A 48 -7.49 41.08 -10.27
CA ARG A 48 -7.20 40.00 -9.30
C ARG A 48 -8.22 39.95 -8.13
N MET A 49 -8.85 41.08 -7.80
CA MET A 49 -9.80 41.17 -6.69
C MET A 49 -11.24 40.82 -7.08
N ARG A 50 -11.70 41.23 -8.27
CA ARG A 50 -13.12 41.10 -8.70
C ARG A 50 -13.36 40.28 -9.98
N GLY A 51 -12.34 40.04 -10.80
CA GLY A 51 -12.47 39.33 -12.07
C GLY A 51 -12.19 37.82 -11.97
N PRO A 52 -12.36 37.07 -13.08
CA PRO A 52 -11.91 35.69 -13.18
C PRO A 52 -10.39 35.63 -13.01
N ILE A 53 -9.95 35.06 -11.88
CA ILE A 53 -8.55 35.13 -11.42
C ILE A 53 -7.61 34.46 -12.42
N TYR A 54 -7.95 33.29 -12.95
CA TYR A 54 -7.12 32.59 -13.93
C TYR A 54 -6.91 33.37 -15.24
N GLU A 55 -7.94 34.04 -15.76
CA GLU A 55 -7.81 34.85 -16.97
C GLU A 55 -6.94 36.09 -16.73
N ALA A 56 -7.10 36.74 -15.57
CA ALA A 56 -6.27 37.87 -15.18
C ALA A 56 -4.79 37.47 -15.10
N LEU A 57 -4.48 36.33 -14.46
CA LEU A 57 -3.12 35.82 -14.34
C LEU A 57 -2.53 35.39 -15.70
N GLN A 58 -3.34 34.77 -16.58
CA GLN A 58 -2.91 34.46 -17.94
C GLN A 58 -2.52 35.71 -18.74
N ASP A 59 -3.34 36.76 -18.67
CA ASP A 59 -3.04 38.01 -19.35
C ASP A 59 -1.74 38.61 -18.82
N GLU A 60 -1.58 38.70 -17.49
CA GLU A 60 -0.36 39.22 -16.86
C GLU A 60 0.89 38.46 -17.31
N LEU A 61 0.84 37.13 -17.32
CA LEU A 61 1.95 36.28 -17.78
C LEU A 61 2.33 36.55 -19.24
N ARG A 62 1.33 36.74 -20.13
CA ARG A 62 1.57 37.08 -21.54
C ARG A 62 2.23 38.46 -21.68
N HIS A 63 1.80 39.44 -20.89
CA HIS A 63 2.40 40.78 -20.90
C HIS A 63 3.85 40.76 -20.40
N GLU A 64 4.18 39.88 -19.46
CA GLU A 64 5.54 39.69 -18.94
C GLU A 64 6.44 38.86 -19.87
N GLY A 65 5.90 38.30 -20.96
CA GLY A 65 6.65 37.56 -21.97
C GLY A 65 6.75 36.04 -21.74
N CYS A 66 5.90 35.48 -20.89
CA CYS A 66 5.76 34.03 -20.72
C CYS A 66 4.84 33.44 -21.80
N MET A 67 5.23 32.33 -22.40
CA MET A 67 4.49 31.65 -23.47
C MET A 67 3.89 30.32 -23.01
N MET A 68 4.61 29.56 -22.18
CA MET A 68 4.19 28.22 -21.74
C MET A 68 3.26 28.28 -20.52
N MET A 69 3.58 29.13 -19.54
CA MET A 69 2.81 29.23 -18.29
C MET A 69 1.33 29.65 -18.47
N PRO A 70 0.96 30.57 -19.39
CA PRO A 70 -0.44 30.88 -19.64
C PRO A 70 -1.26 29.66 -20.12
N GLU A 71 -0.66 28.80 -20.95
CA GLU A 71 -1.33 27.59 -21.45
C GLU A 71 -1.51 26.57 -20.34
N PHE A 72 -0.49 26.37 -19.51
CA PHE A 72 -0.57 25.52 -18.33
C PHE A 72 -1.68 25.99 -17.37
N LEU A 73 -1.79 27.30 -17.10
CA LEU A 73 -2.83 27.84 -16.23
C LEU A 73 -4.23 27.64 -16.79
N ARG A 74 -4.40 27.76 -18.11
CA ARG A 74 -5.68 27.44 -18.76
C ARG A 74 -6.04 25.97 -18.54
N CYS A 75 -5.12 25.05 -18.80
CA CYS A 75 -5.34 23.62 -18.57
C CYS A 75 -5.64 23.29 -17.10
N LEU A 76 -4.96 23.95 -16.15
CA LEU A 76 -5.21 23.78 -14.72
C LEU A 76 -6.61 24.27 -14.33
N ALA A 77 -7.02 25.45 -14.83
CA ALA A 77 -8.34 26.01 -14.59
C ALA A 77 -9.45 25.12 -15.16
N ASP A 78 -9.29 24.63 -16.40
CA ASP A 78 -10.25 23.72 -17.05
C ASP A 78 -10.38 22.41 -16.26
N LYS A 79 -9.25 21.85 -15.80
CA LYS A 79 -9.22 20.62 -14.98
C LYS A 79 -9.88 20.84 -13.63
N GLU A 80 -9.58 21.94 -12.93
CA GLU A 80 -10.19 22.27 -11.64
C GLU A 80 -11.70 22.45 -11.78
N GLN A 81 -12.16 23.19 -12.79
CA GLN A 81 -13.58 23.43 -13.03
C GLN A 81 -14.33 22.11 -13.33
N ALA A 82 -13.79 21.25 -14.19
CA ALA A 82 -14.37 19.94 -14.48
C ALA A 82 -14.44 19.02 -13.25
N LEU A 83 -13.38 19.03 -12.41
CA LEU A 83 -13.36 18.26 -11.18
C LEU A 83 -14.38 18.80 -10.16
N PHE A 84 -14.54 20.12 -10.09
CA PHE A 84 -15.49 20.75 -9.19
C PHE A 84 -16.94 20.48 -9.60
N ASP A 85 -17.24 20.63 -10.89
CA ASP A 85 -18.57 20.38 -11.46
C ASP A 85 -18.98 18.90 -11.32
N SER A 86 -18.01 17.99 -11.37
CA SER A 86 -18.20 16.56 -11.12
C SER A 86 -18.27 16.16 -9.63
N ILE A 87 -18.17 17.11 -8.69
CA ILE A 87 -18.20 16.90 -7.22
C ILE A 87 -17.02 16.03 -6.71
N SER A 88 -16.02 15.78 -7.58
CA SER A 88 -14.82 15.00 -7.24
C SER A 88 -13.91 15.75 -6.26
N ILE A 89 -13.90 17.09 -6.31
CA ILE A 89 -13.17 17.96 -5.38
C ILE A 89 -14.11 18.86 -4.60
N ARG A 90 -13.76 19.15 -3.34
CA ARG A 90 -14.52 20.06 -2.45
C ARG A 90 -13.85 21.41 -2.24
N ALA A 91 -12.56 21.51 -2.52
CA ALA A 91 -11.76 22.71 -2.32
C ALA A 91 -11.00 23.04 -3.60
N ARG A 92 -10.99 24.33 -3.96
CA ARG A 92 -10.31 24.84 -5.15
C ARG A 92 -9.11 25.67 -4.72
N ILE A 93 -8.00 25.54 -5.44
CA ILE A 93 -6.80 26.34 -5.17
C ILE A 93 -7.07 27.83 -5.47
N ILE A 94 -8.05 28.13 -6.33
CA ILE A 94 -8.51 29.50 -6.59
C ILE A 94 -9.06 30.20 -5.33
N ASP A 95 -9.61 29.44 -4.39
CA ASP A 95 -10.16 29.98 -3.15
C ASP A 95 -9.01 30.34 -2.17
N ASP A 96 -7.89 29.62 -2.23
CA ASP A 96 -6.64 29.91 -1.49
C ASP A 96 -5.68 30.81 -2.30
N ARG A 97 -6.12 32.05 -2.55
CA ARG A 97 -5.41 33.04 -3.38
C ARG A 97 -3.92 33.23 -3.03
N PRO A 98 -3.50 33.33 -1.76
CA PRO A 98 -2.08 33.51 -1.44
C PRO A 98 -1.21 32.37 -1.96
N LEU A 99 -1.68 31.12 -1.82
CA LEU A 99 -0.98 29.92 -2.28
C LEU A 99 -0.90 29.90 -3.81
N LEU A 100 -2.02 30.18 -4.48
CA LEU A 100 -2.08 30.24 -5.94
C LEU A 100 -1.11 31.28 -6.52
N TYR A 101 -1.06 32.48 -5.93
CA TYR A 101 -0.16 33.53 -6.38
C TYR A 101 1.30 33.15 -6.16
N GLU A 102 1.65 32.55 -5.02
CA GLU A 102 3.03 32.15 -4.74
C GLU A 102 3.51 31.04 -5.71
N VAL A 103 2.65 30.06 -6.02
CA VAL A 103 2.92 29.03 -7.03
C VAL A 103 3.17 29.67 -8.39
N ILE A 104 2.27 30.57 -8.82
CA ILE A 104 2.34 31.17 -10.15
C ILE A 104 3.54 32.09 -10.28
N ASP A 105 3.84 32.88 -9.25
CA ASP A 105 5.02 33.74 -9.25
C ASP A 105 6.30 32.90 -9.34
N LYS A 106 6.44 31.81 -8.58
CA LYS A 106 7.63 30.94 -8.71
C LYS A 106 7.78 30.33 -10.11
N LEU A 107 6.69 29.81 -10.69
CA LEU A 107 6.71 29.22 -12.03
C LEU A 107 7.00 30.27 -13.12
N LYS A 108 6.46 31.50 -12.95
CA LYS A 108 6.75 32.65 -13.83
C LYS A 108 8.23 33.02 -13.82
N HIS A 109 8.82 33.14 -12.63
CA HIS A 109 10.26 33.42 -12.51
C HIS A 109 11.10 32.30 -13.13
N ALA A 110 10.65 31.05 -13.03
CA ALA A 110 11.31 29.91 -13.65
C ALA A 110 11.33 30.00 -15.19
N GLU A 111 10.20 30.34 -15.83
CA GLU A 111 10.13 30.52 -17.29
C GLU A 111 10.99 31.72 -17.73
N LEU A 112 10.87 32.86 -17.05
CA LEU A 112 11.64 34.07 -17.38
C LEU A 112 13.15 33.87 -17.22
N ALA A 113 13.60 33.04 -16.27
CA ALA A 113 15.01 32.70 -16.11
C ALA A 113 15.55 32.00 -17.37
N VAL A 114 14.78 31.08 -17.97
CA VAL A 114 15.15 30.40 -19.22
C VAL A 114 15.10 31.35 -20.41
N VAL A 115 14.07 32.20 -20.51
CA VAL A 115 13.94 33.17 -21.61
C VAL A 115 15.12 34.16 -21.63
N LYS A 116 15.54 34.65 -20.46
CA LYS A 116 16.61 35.66 -20.34
C LYS A 116 18.02 35.07 -20.44
N ARG A 117 18.26 33.91 -19.82
CA ARG A 117 19.61 33.34 -19.62
C ARG A 117 19.87 32.05 -20.41
N LYS A 118 18.88 31.55 -21.17
CA LYS A 118 18.92 30.30 -21.94
C LYS A 118 19.43 29.14 -21.07
N VAL A 119 20.48 28.44 -21.50
CA VAL A 119 21.06 27.26 -20.82
C VAL A 119 21.53 27.58 -19.40
N LYS A 120 22.06 28.79 -19.15
CA LYS A 120 22.53 29.20 -17.82
C LYS A 120 21.39 29.45 -16.82
N GLY A 121 20.16 29.67 -17.33
CA GLY A 121 18.96 29.84 -16.52
C GLY A 121 18.31 28.52 -16.10
N LEU A 122 18.74 27.39 -16.64
CA LEU A 122 18.12 26.08 -16.36
C LEU A 122 18.23 25.69 -14.89
N LYS A 123 19.40 25.90 -14.27
CA LYS A 123 19.59 25.59 -12.85
C LYS A 123 18.59 26.36 -11.97
N GLU A 124 18.45 27.66 -12.20
CA GLU A 124 17.51 28.52 -11.48
C GLU A 124 16.06 28.11 -11.74
N CYS A 125 15.72 27.77 -12.98
CA CYS A 125 14.41 27.27 -13.39
C CYS A 125 14.02 26.00 -12.61
N PHE A 126 14.89 24.98 -12.60
CA PHE A 126 14.60 23.72 -11.92
C PHE A 126 14.63 23.83 -10.39
N THR A 127 15.43 24.75 -9.83
CA THR A 127 15.34 25.07 -8.40
C THR A 127 13.97 25.64 -8.05
N LEU A 128 13.47 26.61 -8.83
CA LEU A 128 12.15 27.20 -8.62
C LEU A 128 11.01 26.18 -8.83
N PHE A 129 11.14 25.27 -9.79
CA PHE A 129 10.22 24.15 -9.96
C PHE A 129 10.22 23.23 -8.73
N TYR A 130 11.38 22.85 -8.22
CA TYR A 130 11.49 22.03 -7.02
C TYR A 130 10.88 22.73 -5.78
N GLU A 131 11.14 24.03 -5.59
CA GLU A 131 10.52 24.82 -4.52
C GLU A 131 9.00 24.88 -4.63
N THR A 132 8.48 24.99 -5.86
CA THR A 132 7.03 24.99 -6.11
C THR A 132 6.40 23.66 -5.69
N LEU A 133 7.09 22.54 -5.94
CA LEU A 133 6.64 21.22 -5.48
C LEU A 133 6.63 21.11 -3.95
N LEU A 134 7.68 21.61 -3.29
CA LEU A 134 7.77 21.62 -1.82
C LEU A 134 6.68 22.48 -1.18
N LEU A 135 6.31 23.59 -1.82
CA LEU A 135 5.26 24.49 -1.35
C LEU A 135 3.86 23.84 -1.43
N LEU A 136 3.61 23.01 -2.44
CA LEU A 136 2.33 22.30 -2.60
C LEU A 136 2.25 21.00 -1.78
N GLU A 137 3.37 20.39 -1.39
CA GLU A 137 3.41 19.10 -0.68
C GLU A 137 2.60 19.07 0.64
N PRO A 138 2.62 20.12 1.51
CA PRO A 138 1.79 20.19 2.71
C PRO A 138 0.27 20.14 2.42
N TYR A 139 -0.15 20.65 1.26
CA TYR A 139 -1.55 20.74 0.86
C TYR A 139 -2.02 19.54 0.03
N ARG A 140 -1.20 18.49 -0.10
CA ARG A 140 -1.48 17.30 -0.93
C ARG A 140 -2.84 16.64 -0.70
N VAL A 141 -3.38 16.70 0.53
CA VAL A 141 -4.70 16.11 0.86
C VAL A 141 -5.85 16.96 0.32
N LYS A 142 -5.65 18.28 0.22
CA LYS A 142 -6.67 19.23 -0.27
C LYS A 142 -6.57 19.46 -1.78
N TYR A 143 -5.36 19.58 -2.31
CA TYR A 143 -5.07 19.99 -3.68
C TYR A 143 -4.28 18.94 -4.46
N GLU A 144 -4.64 17.66 -4.32
CA GLU A 144 -3.96 16.55 -5.01
C GLU A 144 -3.95 16.72 -6.53
N TYR A 145 -5.06 17.17 -7.12
CA TYR A 145 -5.19 17.38 -8.57
C TYR A 145 -4.23 18.47 -9.08
N ALA A 146 -4.03 19.54 -8.31
CA ALA A 146 -3.16 20.65 -8.67
C ALA A 146 -1.70 20.22 -8.54
N LEU A 147 -1.34 19.53 -7.46
CA LEU A 147 -0.02 18.93 -7.30
C LEU A 147 0.31 17.97 -8.44
N ASN A 148 -0.65 17.11 -8.84
CA ASN A 148 -0.45 16.20 -9.96
C ASN A 148 -0.23 16.96 -11.28
N ALA A 149 -1.07 17.95 -11.59
CA ALA A 149 -0.94 18.74 -12.81
C ALA A 149 0.41 19.47 -12.89
N VAL A 150 0.86 20.06 -11.78
CA VAL A 150 2.16 20.73 -11.68
C VAL A 150 3.31 19.72 -11.86
N MET A 151 3.22 18.55 -11.21
CA MET A 151 4.21 17.47 -11.34
C MET A 151 4.32 16.95 -12.79
N GLU A 152 3.21 16.60 -13.42
CA GLU A 152 3.17 16.13 -14.81
C GLU A 152 3.78 17.17 -15.76
N HIS A 153 3.44 18.44 -15.57
CA HIS A 153 3.98 19.53 -16.39
C HIS A 153 5.49 19.69 -16.20
N ILE A 154 5.97 19.80 -14.95
CA ILE A 154 7.40 19.96 -14.67
C ILE A 154 8.20 18.75 -15.19
N VAL A 155 7.70 17.53 -14.99
CA VAL A 155 8.34 16.31 -15.47
C VAL A 155 8.39 16.29 -16.99
N SER A 156 7.35 16.72 -17.70
CA SER A 156 7.39 16.84 -19.16
C SER A 156 8.47 17.82 -19.64
N LEU A 157 8.69 18.92 -18.90
CA LEU A 157 9.75 19.87 -19.19
C LEU A 157 11.14 19.28 -18.94
N CYS A 158 11.31 18.45 -17.91
CA CYS A 158 12.58 17.75 -17.66
C CYS A 158 13.00 16.87 -18.86
N HIS A 159 12.08 16.07 -19.43
CA HIS A 159 12.41 15.19 -20.57
C HIS A 159 12.78 15.96 -21.84
N ASN A 160 12.22 17.16 -22.03
CA ASN A 160 12.53 17.98 -23.21
C ASN A 160 13.95 18.56 -23.20
N ILE A 161 14.69 18.45 -22.09
CA ILE A 161 16.01 19.06 -21.88
C ILE A 161 17.14 18.00 -21.89
N GLU A 162 16.81 16.72 -22.12
CA GLU A 162 17.77 15.60 -22.12
C GLU A 162 19.03 15.90 -22.96
N GLY A 163 20.19 15.93 -22.28
CA GLY A 163 21.51 16.16 -22.88
C GLY A 163 22.16 17.52 -22.54
N GLN A 164 21.43 18.50 -22.00
CA GLN A 164 21.97 19.83 -21.61
C GLN A 164 22.10 20.03 -20.08
N GLU A 165 21.96 18.94 -19.31
CA GLU A 165 21.56 18.98 -17.91
C GLU A 165 22.69 19.12 -16.87
N ARG A 166 23.96 19.22 -17.29
CA ARG A 166 25.10 19.10 -16.35
C ARG A 166 25.00 20.01 -15.13
N ASP A 167 24.49 21.23 -15.29
CA ASP A 167 24.36 22.21 -14.19
C ASP A 167 23.04 22.08 -13.39
N ALA A 168 22.03 21.38 -13.93
CA ALA A 168 20.70 21.23 -13.34
C ALA A 168 20.36 19.80 -12.89
N ALA A 169 21.25 18.84 -13.15
CA ALA A 169 21.06 17.41 -12.88
C ALA A 169 20.64 17.13 -11.42
N GLU A 170 21.18 17.88 -10.45
CA GLU A 170 20.79 17.73 -9.04
C GLU A 170 19.29 18.04 -8.83
N MET A 171 18.81 19.15 -9.40
CA MET A 171 17.41 19.55 -9.22
C MET A 171 16.46 18.63 -10.02
N ILE A 172 16.85 18.21 -11.22
CA ILE A 172 16.10 17.24 -12.02
C ILE A 172 15.97 15.92 -11.27
N ALA A 173 17.06 15.41 -10.68
CA ALA A 173 17.03 14.21 -9.87
C ALA A 173 16.11 14.34 -8.65
N ARG A 174 16.11 15.49 -7.97
CA ARG A 174 15.19 15.75 -6.84
C ARG A 174 13.72 15.77 -7.28
N ILE A 175 13.44 16.35 -8.45
CA ILE A 175 12.10 16.38 -9.04
C ILE A 175 11.64 14.96 -9.40
N TYR A 176 12.46 14.18 -10.12
CA TYR A 176 12.15 12.79 -10.47
C TYR A 176 11.95 11.91 -9.24
N HIS A 177 12.79 12.06 -8.22
CA HIS A 177 12.62 11.36 -6.95
C HIS A 177 11.27 11.69 -6.28
N ARG A 178 10.90 12.98 -6.19
CA ARG A 178 9.61 13.39 -5.61
C ARG A 178 8.43 12.87 -6.42
N TYR A 179 8.54 12.90 -7.74
CA TYR A 179 7.51 12.38 -8.63
C TYR A 179 7.37 10.85 -8.49
N ALA A 180 8.47 10.12 -8.36
CA ALA A 180 8.42 8.69 -8.10
C ALA A 180 7.69 8.37 -6.78
N ILE A 181 7.99 9.07 -5.68
CA ILE A 181 7.27 8.91 -4.41
C ILE A 181 5.78 9.20 -4.56
N PHE A 182 5.42 10.18 -5.38
CA PHE A 182 4.02 10.49 -5.68
C PHE A 182 3.33 9.33 -6.44
N LEU A 183 3.99 8.78 -7.47
CA LEU A 183 3.48 7.64 -8.23
C LEU A 183 3.36 6.36 -7.38
N GLU A 184 4.27 6.13 -6.44
CA GLU A 184 4.19 5.04 -5.47
C GLU A 184 2.89 5.11 -4.65
N ARG A 185 2.48 6.32 -4.24
CA ARG A 185 1.26 6.54 -3.45
C ARG A 185 -0.01 6.28 -4.25
N ILE A 186 -0.02 6.66 -5.53
CA ILE A 186 -1.14 6.39 -6.46
C ILE A 186 -1.21 4.89 -6.81
N GLY A 187 -0.12 4.15 -6.61
CA GLY A 187 -0.02 2.72 -6.93
C GLY A 187 0.46 2.45 -8.36
N GLN A 188 0.93 3.46 -9.10
CA GLN A 188 1.55 3.31 -10.41
C GLN A 188 3.02 2.86 -10.28
N ARG A 189 3.22 1.62 -9.81
CA ARG A 189 4.56 1.10 -9.47
C ARG A 189 5.54 1.03 -10.64
N VAL A 190 5.07 0.67 -11.84
CA VAL A 190 5.94 0.56 -13.01
C VAL A 190 6.56 1.91 -13.36
N ASN A 191 5.74 2.96 -13.40
CA ASN A 191 6.20 4.33 -13.63
C ASN A 191 7.09 4.82 -12.49
N ALA A 192 6.77 4.49 -11.23
CA ALA A 192 7.66 4.83 -10.11
C ALA A 192 9.06 4.21 -10.29
N ILE A 193 9.15 2.95 -10.70
CA ILE A 193 10.43 2.26 -10.97
C ILE A 193 11.20 2.94 -12.12
N THR A 194 10.53 3.36 -13.19
CA THR A 194 11.21 4.05 -14.31
C THR A 194 11.82 5.37 -13.85
N TYR A 195 11.07 6.18 -13.08
CA TYR A 195 11.59 7.45 -12.56
C TYR A 195 12.66 7.27 -11.49
N LEU A 196 12.57 6.23 -10.65
CA LEU A 196 13.64 5.90 -9.71
C LEU A 196 14.92 5.45 -10.42
N ASN A 197 14.82 4.70 -11.53
CA ASN A 197 15.98 4.34 -12.35
C ASN A 197 16.62 5.58 -12.99
N ALA A 198 15.82 6.45 -13.61
CA ALA A 198 16.30 7.70 -14.19
C ALA A 198 16.97 8.60 -13.13
N THR A 199 16.36 8.68 -11.94
CA THR A 199 16.95 9.38 -10.80
C THR A 199 18.29 8.76 -10.39
N LEU A 200 18.36 7.43 -10.30
CA LEU A 200 19.57 6.73 -9.89
C LEU A 200 20.73 7.01 -10.86
N GLU A 201 20.48 7.01 -12.16
CA GLU A 201 21.48 7.32 -13.19
C GLU A 201 22.06 8.72 -13.02
N LEU A 202 21.23 9.72 -12.69
CA LEU A 202 21.67 11.10 -12.44
C LEU A 202 22.45 11.26 -11.14
N VAL A 203 22.10 10.51 -10.09
CA VAL A 203 22.67 10.70 -8.74
C VAL A 203 23.90 9.82 -8.51
N ARG A 204 24.07 8.73 -9.27
CA ARG A 204 25.18 7.79 -9.11
C ARG A 204 26.53 8.51 -9.27
N GLY A 205 27.41 8.35 -8.28
CA GLY A 205 28.71 9.01 -8.23
C GLY A 205 28.71 10.42 -7.63
N HIS A 206 27.53 10.98 -7.31
CA HIS A 206 27.40 12.28 -6.67
C HIS A 206 27.02 12.18 -5.18
N MET A 207 27.54 13.11 -4.38
CA MET A 207 27.34 13.18 -2.93
C MET A 207 26.26 14.21 -2.56
N TRP A 208 25.12 14.19 -3.25
CA TRP A 208 24.02 15.12 -2.97
C TRP A 208 23.22 14.67 -1.75
N LEU A 209 22.91 15.60 -0.84
CA LEU A 209 22.10 15.31 0.35
C LEU A 209 20.61 15.30 -0.02
N SER A 210 19.85 14.33 0.47
CA SER A 210 18.40 14.25 0.21
C SER A 210 17.67 15.49 0.71
N GLU A 211 17.99 15.95 1.92
CA GLU A 211 17.42 17.16 2.52
C GLU A 211 18.54 18.11 2.92
N PRO A 212 18.78 19.20 2.16
CA PRO A 212 19.89 20.11 2.43
C PRO A 212 19.70 20.86 3.76
N GLU A 213 18.45 21.09 4.17
CA GLU A 213 18.09 21.83 5.39
C GLU A 213 18.50 21.11 6.68
N LYS A 214 18.50 19.77 6.70
CA LYS A 214 18.85 18.98 7.89
C LYS A 214 20.36 18.72 8.01
N GLY A 215 21.18 19.29 7.13
CA GLY A 215 22.63 19.23 7.18
C GLY A 215 23.19 17.80 7.06
N SER A 216 24.28 17.52 7.79
CA SER A 216 25.03 16.25 7.71
C SER A 216 24.29 15.01 8.22
N ALA A 217 23.13 15.19 8.87
CA ALA A 217 22.29 14.08 9.32
C ALA A 217 21.45 13.47 8.19
N SER A 218 21.32 14.17 7.05
CA SER A 218 20.54 13.70 5.91
C SER A 218 21.24 12.56 5.16
N PRO A 219 20.51 11.49 4.78
CA PRO A 219 21.07 10.46 3.93
C PRO A 219 21.45 11.05 2.56
N ILE A 220 22.49 10.49 1.96
CA ILE A 220 22.89 10.79 0.60
C ILE A 220 21.74 10.35 -0.32
N LEU A 221 21.35 11.21 -1.26
CA LEU A 221 20.26 10.96 -2.20
C LEU A 221 20.46 9.64 -2.96
N HIS A 222 21.71 9.33 -3.35
CA HIS A 222 22.07 8.05 -3.98
C HIS A 222 21.63 6.86 -3.13
N ALA A 223 21.94 6.89 -1.83
CA ALA A 223 21.61 5.82 -0.90
C ALA A 223 20.10 5.70 -0.71
N LEU A 224 19.42 6.82 -0.57
CA LEU A 224 17.97 6.84 -0.37
C LEU A 224 17.21 6.32 -1.59
N VAL A 225 17.57 6.78 -2.80
CA VAL A 225 16.96 6.34 -4.06
C VAL A 225 17.24 4.86 -4.30
N ALA A 226 18.48 4.40 -4.09
CA ALA A 226 18.83 2.99 -4.26
C ALA A 226 18.05 2.07 -3.29
N GLN A 227 17.88 2.48 -2.02
CA GLN A 227 17.05 1.74 -1.06
C GLN A 227 15.58 1.67 -1.49
N GLN A 228 15.00 2.78 -1.94
CA GLN A 228 13.61 2.83 -2.40
C GLN A 228 13.41 1.98 -3.65
N LEU A 229 14.28 2.13 -4.65
CA LEU A 229 14.25 1.35 -5.88
C LEU A 229 14.36 -0.15 -5.59
N ALA A 230 15.29 -0.56 -4.71
CA ALA A 230 15.40 -1.95 -4.29
C ALA A 230 14.10 -2.47 -3.68
N ARG A 231 13.46 -1.72 -2.77
CA ARG A 231 12.17 -2.11 -2.17
C ARG A 231 11.07 -2.23 -3.22
N GLN A 232 10.96 -1.28 -4.15
CA GLN A 232 9.94 -1.34 -5.22
C GLN A 232 10.15 -2.50 -6.18
N LEU A 233 11.40 -2.81 -6.54
CA LEU A 233 11.74 -3.97 -7.37
C LEU A 233 11.31 -5.28 -6.69
N LEU A 234 11.53 -5.43 -5.38
CA LEU A 234 11.10 -6.62 -4.64
C LEU A 234 9.58 -6.75 -4.57
N VAL A 235 8.87 -5.64 -4.30
CA VAL A 235 7.39 -5.63 -4.26
C VAL A 235 6.79 -5.96 -5.63
N HIS A 236 7.34 -5.37 -6.69
CA HIS A 236 6.92 -5.66 -8.07
C HIS A 236 7.25 -7.11 -8.48
N GLY A 237 8.44 -7.61 -8.10
CA GLY A 237 8.82 -9.01 -8.31
C GLY A 237 7.83 -9.98 -7.67
N ARG A 238 7.39 -9.71 -6.43
CA ARG A 238 6.40 -10.55 -5.72
C ARG A 238 5.03 -10.57 -6.39
N GLN A 239 4.65 -9.50 -7.09
CA GLN A 239 3.39 -9.44 -7.84
C GLN A 239 3.45 -10.19 -9.18
N THR A 240 4.62 -10.16 -9.81
CA THR A 240 4.84 -10.73 -11.15
C THR A 240 5.32 -12.18 -11.13
N VAL A 241 5.86 -12.67 -10.00
CA VAL A 241 6.51 -13.99 -9.89
C VAL A 241 5.67 -15.15 -10.44
N ARG A 242 4.36 -15.15 -10.20
CA ARG A 242 3.45 -16.22 -10.67
C ARG A 242 3.31 -16.27 -12.19
N GLN A 243 3.47 -15.12 -12.86
CA GLN A 243 3.36 -15.01 -14.31
C GLN A 243 4.73 -15.15 -14.97
N LYS A 244 5.75 -14.52 -14.39
CA LYS A 244 7.10 -14.38 -14.95
C LYS A 244 8.17 -14.52 -13.85
N PRO A 245 8.49 -15.75 -13.44
CA PRO A 245 9.40 -15.97 -12.31
C PRO A 245 10.84 -15.53 -12.61
N ASP A 246 11.33 -15.71 -13.84
CA ASP A 246 12.71 -15.34 -14.19
C ASP A 246 12.94 -13.81 -14.16
N GLU A 247 11.97 -13.02 -14.65
CA GLU A 247 12.02 -11.54 -14.54
C GLU A 247 12.03 -11.10 -13.07
N ALA A 248 11.25 -11.74 -12.20
CA ALA A 248 11.23 -11.44 -10.77
C ALA A 248 12.59 -11.75 -10.10
N VAL A 249 13.23 -12.86 -10.46
CA VAL A 249 14.58 -13.21 -9.98
C VAL A 249 15.60 -12.15 -10.39
N ASP A 250 15.53 -11.66 -11.63
CA ASP A 250 16.42 -10.60 -12.11
C ASP A 250 16.18 -9.26 -11.42
N MET A 251 14.93 -8.92 -11.10
CA MET A 251 14.61 -7.75 -10.27
C MET A 251 15.22 -7.86 -8.87
N ALA A 252 15.13 -9.04 -8.24
CA ALA A 252 15.76 -9.26 -6.93
C ALA A 252 17.29 -9.17 -7.00
N ARG A 253 17.92 -9.71 -8.06
CA ARG A 253 19.37 -9.56 -8.30
C ARG A 253 19.78 -8.11 -8.47
N LYS A 254 19.03 -7.34 -9.27
CA LYS A 254 19.25 -5.88 -9.42
C LYS A 254 19.17 -5.19 -8.07
N ALA A 255 18.15 -5.49 -7.27
CA ALA A 255 18.00 -4.94 -5.92
C ALA A 255 19.20 -5.30 -5.01
N THR A 256 19.72 -6.53 -5.05
CA THR A 256 20.92 -6.92 -4.30
C THR A 256 22.15 -6.10 -4.70
N VAL A 257 22.38 -5.90 -6.01
CA VAL A 257 23.51 -5.11 -6.51
C VAL A 257 23.41 -3.67 -6.04
N LEU A 258 22.22 -3.06 -6.15
CA LEU A 258 21.97 -1.69 -5.67
C LEU A 258 22.31 -1.54 -4.19
N ILE A 259 21.83 -2.44 -3.33
CA ILE A 259 22.11 -2.36 -1.88
C ILE A 259 23.59 -2.61 -1.57
N ALA A 260 24.26 -3.46 -2.34
CA ALA A 260 25.70 -3.68 -2.20
C ALA A 260 26.52 -2.42 -2.54
N GLU A 261 26.13 -1.67 -3.59
CA GLU A 261 26.78 -0.41 -4.01
C GLU A 261 26.79 0.66 -2.90
N ILE A 262 25.69 0.78 -2.15
CA ILE A 262 25.55 1.77 -1.06
C ILE A 262 26.03 1.28 0.31
N GLY A 263 26.48 0.03 0.39
CA GLY A 263 27.13 -0.55 1.56
C GLY A 263 26.28 -1.59 2.30
N ARG A 264 26.76 -2.85 2.28
CA ARG A 264 26.10 -4.03 2.88
C ARG A 264 25.84 -3.90 4.38
N GLN A 265 26.83 -3.47 5.17
CA GLN A 265 26.72 -3.47 6.63
C GLN A 265 25.67 -2.47 7.15
N LYS A 266 25.57 -1.29 6.52
CA LYS A 266 24.60 -0.27 6.92
C LYS A 266 23.15 -0.66 6.57
N ASN A 267 22.99 -1.43 5.50
CA ASN A 267 21.70 -1.81 4.91
C ASN A 267 21.46 -3.33 4.98
N LEU A 268 21.96 -3.97 6.04
CA LEU A 268 21.96 -5.42 6.16
C LEU A 268 20.54 -6.00 6.15
N ASP A 269 19.57 -5.26 6.67
CA ASP A 269 18.14 -5.63 6.67
C ASP A 269 17.60 -5.81 5.23
N ILE A 270 17.78 -4.79 4.38
CA ILE A 270 17.33 -4.83 2.99
C ILE A 270 18.17 -5.83 2.21
N PHE A 271 19.48 -5.88 2.46
CA PHE A 271 20.38 -6.82 1.81
C PHE A 271 19.90 -8.26 2.05
N CYS A 272 19.66 -8.66 3.29
CA CYS A 272 19.13 -9.98 3.62
C CYS A 272 17.75 -10.23 3.02
N ASP A 273 16.84 -9.24 3.06
CA ASP A 273 15.51 -9.37 2.45
C ASP A 273 15.60 -9.62 0.93
N THR A 274 16.55 -8.99 0.21
CA THR A 274 16.74 -9.25 -1.23
C THR A 274 17.07 -10.71 -1.54
N PHE A 275 17.88 -11.37 -0.69
CA PHE A 275 18.21 -12.79 -0.84
C PHE A 275 17.02 -13.69 -0.51
N LEU A 276 16.25 -13.35 0.53
CA LEU A 276 15.05 -14.10 0.91
C LEU A 276 13.96 -14.00 -0.15
N GLU A 277 13.70 -12.82 -0.69
CA GLU A 277 12.74 -12.63 -1.78
C GLU A 277 13.22 -13.32 -3.07
N ARG A 278 14.53 -13.26 -3.39
CA ARG A 278 15.09 -14.03 -4.51
C ARG A 278 14.91 -15.53 -4.32
N ALA A 279 15.14 -16.06 -3.14
CA ALA A 279 14.92 -17.47 -2.83
C ALA A 279 13.45 -17.84 -3.01
N PHE A 280 12.53 -17.00 -2.52
CA PHE A 280 11.09 -17.18 -2.75
C PHE A 280 10.75 -17.20 -4.26
N PHE A 281 11.30 -16.27 -5.06
CA PHE A 281 11.05 -16.27 -6.51
C PHE A 281 11.60 -17.51 -7.21
N LEU A 282 12.76 -18.02 -6.77
CA LEU A 282 13.32 -19.27 -7.29
C LEU A 282 12.45 -20.49 -6.92
N MET A 283 11.83 -20.48 -5.73
CA MET A 283 10.94 -21.56 -5.29
C MET A 283 9.63 -21.58 -6.10
N GLU A 284 9.04 -20.41 -6.37
CA GLU A 284 7.89 -20.29 -7.28
C GLU A 284 8.23 -20.72 -8.71
N ALA A 285 9.49 -20.55 -9.14
CA ALA A 285 10.01 -21.07 -10.41
C ALA A 285 10.27 -22.59 -10.40
N GLY A 286 10.12 -23.27 -9.27
CA GLY A 286 10.48 -24.69 -9.07
C GLY A 286 11.99 -24.97 -8.95
N LYS A 287 12.84 -23.93 -8.89
CA LYS A 287 14.31 -24.03 -8.82
C LYS A 287 14.79 -24.14 -7.36
N TYR A 288 14.33 -25.16 -6.62
CA TYR A 288 14.58 -25.32 -5.18
C TYR A 288 16.06 -25.45 -4.80
N HIS A 289 16.91 -26.07 -5.64
CA HIS A 289 18.35 -26.19 -5.36
C HIS A 289 19.04 -24.81 -5.34
N ALA A 290 18.72 -23.96 -6.32
CA ALA A 290 19.24 -22.59 -6.36
C ALA A 290 18.70 -21.74 -5.20
N ALA A 291 17.43 -21.94 -4.81
CA ALA A 291 16.86 -21.28 -3.65
C ALA A 291 17.59 -21.66 -2.35
N GLN A 292 17.84 -22.96 -2.13
CA GLN A 292 18.58 -23.42 -0.95
C GLN A 292 20.00 -22.84 -0.90
N GLN A 293 20.71 -22.79 -2.03
CA GLN A 293 22.02 -22.15 -2.09
C GLN A 293 21.96 -20.67 -1.71
N CYS A 294 20.96 -19.92 -2.21
CA CYS A 294 20.77 -18.52 -1.82
C CYS A 294 20.49 -18.35 -0.32
N LEU A 295 19.70 -19.25 0.27
CA LEU A 295 19.39 -19.21 1.70
C LEU A 295 20.61 -19.55 2.58
N GLU A 296 21.39 -20.57 2.23
CA GLU A 296 22.59 -20.95 2.98
C GLU A 296 23.69 -19.87 2.90
N GLN A 297 23.76 -19.11 1.80
CA GLN A 297 24.69 -17.98 1.68
C GLN A 297 24.43 -16.87 2.70
N ILE A 298 23.17 -16.55 2.98
CA ILE A 298 22.78 -15.42 3.84
C ILE A 298 22.49 -15.83 5.29
N LYS A 299 22.28 -17.12 5.53
CA LYS A 299 22.04 -17.70 6.86
C LYS A 299 22.99 -17.23 7.96
N PRO A 300 24.34 -17.20 7.79
CA PRO A 300 25.22 -16.76 8.88
C PRO A 300 24.97 -15.30 9.27
N ASP A 301 24.69 -14.42 8.31
CA ASP A 301 24.44 -13.00 8.57
C ASP A 301 23.13 -12.80 9.34
N ILE A 302 22.08 -13.52 8.95
CA ILE A 302 20.75 -13.40 9.58
C ILE A 302 20.76 -13.99 10.99
N VAL A 303 21.43 -15.14 11.18
CA VAL A 303 21.52 -15.80 12.49
C VAL A 303 22.42 -15.03 13.46
N ALA A 304 23.47 -14.35 12.97
CA ALA A 304 24.30 -13.48 13.80
C ALA A 304 23.54 -12.25 14.32
N CYS A 305 22.47 -11.82 13.63
CA CYS A 305 21.66 -10.69 14.06
C CYS A 305 20.59 -11.12 15.07
N THR A 306 20.79 -10.75 16.34
CA THR A 306 19.83 -11.00 17.44
C THR A 306 18.86 -9.85 17.69
N GLU A 307 19.02 -8.73 16.99
CA GLU A 307 18.15 -7.56 17.17
C GLU A 307 16.73 -7.83 16.68
N TYR A 308 15.74 -7.23 17.37
CA TYR A 308 14.31 -7.42 17.08
C TYR A 308 13.95 -7.16 15.60
N ARG A 309 14.60 -6.18 14.95
CA ARG A 309 14.34 -5.87 13.53
C ARG A 309 14.64 -7.02 12.56
N PHE A 310 15.50 -7.97 12.94
CA PHE A 310 15.88 -9.13 12.10
C PHE A 310 15.05 -10.40 12.40
N VAL A 311 14.18 -10.38 13.41
CA VAL A 311 13.33 -11.53 13.76
C VAL A 311 12.47 -11.96 12.58
N LYS A 312 11.84 -11.00 11.88
CA LYS A 312 11.03 -11.29 10.69
C LYS A 312 11.85 -11.98 9.59
N LEU A 313 13.11 -11.59 9.41
CA LEU A 313 14.01 -12.20 8.43
C LEU A 313 14.40 -13.62 8.85
N ASN A 314 14.64 -13.85 10.15
CA ASN A 314 14.87 -15.19 10.71
C ASN A 314 13.67 -16.13 10.49
N ILE A 315 12.45 -15.65 10.74
CA ILE A 315 11.22 -16.43 10.51
C ILE A 315 11.10 -16.82 9.03
N LYS A 316 11.25 -15.85 8.11
CA LYS A 316 11.24 -16.10 6.66
C LYS A 316 12.32 -17.10 6.24
N LEU A 317 13.54 -16.95 6.74
CA LEU A 317 14.67 -17.85 6.44
C LEU A 317 14.34 -19.31 6.79
N TYR A 318 13.89 -19.56 8.02
CA TYR A 318 13.54 -20.92 8.44
C TYR A 318 12.31 -21.47 7.72
N LEU A 319 11.31 -20.63 7.43
CA LEU A 319 10.16 -20.99 6.61
C LEU A 319 10.59 -21.47 5.21
N TYR A 320 11.45 -20.70 4.51
CA TYR A 320 11.91 -21.07 3.18
C TYR A 320 12.86 -22.27 3.17
N LEU A 321 13.74 -22.40 4.17
CA LEU A 321 14.55 -23.60 4.35
C LEU A 321 13.68 -24.84 4.61
N GLY A 322 12.59 -24.70 5.36
CA GLY A 322 11.64 -25.78 5.61
C GLY A 322 10.92 -26.22 4.33
N GLN A 323 10.44 -25.27 3.53
CA GLN A 323 9.80 -25.54 2.22
C GLN A 323 10.78 -26.17 1.22
N CYS A 324 12.04 -25.71 1.17
CA CYS A 324 13.07 -26.35 0.34
C CYS A 324 13.33 -27.79 0.82
N ALA A 325 13.46 -28.02 2.12
CA ALA A 325 13.65 -29.36 2.68
C ALA A 325 12.46 -30.30 2.39
N GLU A 326 11.23 -29.78 2.42
CA GLU A 326 10.03 -30.52 2.01
C GLU A 326 10.11 -30.94 0.54
N SER A 327 10.56 -30.05 -0.35
CA SER A 327 10.70 -30.37 -1.78
C SER A 327 11.77 -31.42 -2.09
N PHE A 328 12.75 -31.59 -1.19
CA PHE A 328 13.78 -32.64 -1.27
C PHE A 328 13.41 -33.91 -0.49
N ASP A 329 12.17 -34.04 -0.03
CA ASP A 329 11.68 -35.15 0.80
C ASP A 329 12.46 -35.39 2.11
N HIS A 330 13.18 -34.37 2.60
CA HIS A 330 13.82 -34.39 3.91
C HIS A 330 12.84 -33.95 5.01
N VAL A 331 11.84 -34.79 5.29
CA VAL A 331 10.71 -34.48 6.19
C VAL A 331 11.17 -34.01 7.57
N ASP A 332 12.12 -34.69 8.21
CA ASP A 332 12.59 -34.33 9.56
C ASP A 332 13.26 -32.95 9.60
N LYS A 333 14.06 -32.63 8.58
CA LYS A 333 14.68 -31.30 8.46
C LYS A 333 13.64 -30.22 8.21
N ALA A 334 12.63 -30.51 7.38
CA ALA A 334 11.53 -29.59 7.12
C ALA A 334 10.74 -29.28 8.40
N ILE A 335 10.37 -30.32 9.15
CA ILE A 335 9.69 -30.19 10.44
C ILE A 335 10.54 -29.37 11.42
N SER A 336 11.83 -29.67 11.57
CA SER A 336 12.72 -28.93 12.47
C SER A 336 12.80 -27.45 12.13
N ASN A 337 12.95 -27.12 10.84
CA ASN A 337 12.99 -25.73 10.37
C ASN A 337 11.66 -25.01 10.60
N PHE A 338 10.53 -25.64 10.27
CA PHE A 338 9.21 -25.05 10.53
C PHE A 338 8.94 -24.86 12.02
N LYS A 339 9.36 -25.80 12.89
CA LYS A 339 9.23 -25.65 14.35
C LYS A 339 10.04 -24.47 14.88
N ARG A 340 11.27 -24.26 14.37
CA ARG A 340 12.07 -23.06 14.69
C ARG A 340 11.38 -21.78 14.25
N ALA A 341 10.85 -21.74 13.03
CA ALA A 341 10.10 -20.60 12.53
C ALA A 341 8.85 -20.32 13.39
N LEU A 342 8.11 -21.37 13.78
CA LEU A 342 6.90 -21.27 14.59
C LEU A 342 7.19 -20.73 16.01
N ARG A 343 8.27 -21.20 16.63
CA ARG A 343 8.70 -20.71 17.94
C ARG A 343 8.99 -19.21 17.89
N LEU A 344 9.72 -18.76 16.87
CA LEU A 344 10.04 -17.35 16.67
C LEU A 344 8.78 -16.53 16.36
N SER A 345 7.88 -17.03 15.51
CA SER A 345 6.66 -16.29 15.17
C SER A 345 5.76 -16.09 16.38
N ARG A 346 5.64 -17.09 17.27
CA ARG A 346 4.87 -16.98 18.51
C ARG A 346 5.51 -16.06 19.54
N LEU A 347 6.83 -16.18 19.71
CA LEU A 347 7.57 -15.37 20.70
C LEU A 347 7.45 -13.87 20.42
N TYR A 348 7.35 -13.49 19.14
CA TYR A 348 7.32 -12.10 18.70
C TYR A 348 5.98 -11.67 18.04
N ASP A 349 4.91 -12.46 18.26
CA ASP A 349 3.54 -12.20 17.80
C ASP A 349 3.39 -11.92 16.28
N HIS A 350 4.18 -12.62 15.46
CA HIS A 350 4.09 -12.58 14.00
C HIS A 350 3.06 -13.57 13.46
N LYS A 351 1.78 -13.30 13.73
CA LYS A 351 0.65 -14.19 13.43
C LYS A 351 0.50 -14.55 11.93
N ASP A 352 0.80 -13.61 11.03
CA ASP A 352 0.74 -13.87 9.57
C ASP A 352 1.65 -15.04 9.15
N HIS A 353 2.87 -15.06 9.69
CA HIS A 353 3.84 -16.11 9.39
C HIS A 353 3.50 -17.37 10.19
N GLU A 354 3.01 -17.25 11.42
CA GLU A 354 2.54 -18.39 12.21
C GLU A 354 1.49 -19.21 11.44
N ALA A 355 0.46 -18.56 10.91
CA ALA A 355 -0.59 -19.27 10.16
C ALA A 355 -0.06 -19.95 8.89
N GLU A 356 0.92 -19.34 8.20
CA GLU A 356 1.57 -19.93 7.03
C GLU A 356 2.43 -21.15 7.42
N ILE A 357 3.19 -21.05 8.52
CA ILE A 357 4.01 -22.14 9.04
C ILE A 357 3.13 -23.31 9.48
N LEU A 358 2.03 -23.04 10.18
CA LEU A 358 1.05 -24.04 10.60
C LEU A 358 0.42 -24.77 9.42
N LEU A 359 0.10 -24.06 8.33
CA LEU A 359 -0.38 -24.70 7.10
C LEU A 359 0.65 -25.68 6.53
N ASN A 360 1.94 -25.30 6.49
CA ASN A 360 2.99 -26.16 5.95
C ASN A 360 3.29 -27.35 6.86
N LEU A 361 3.32 -27.17 8.18
CA LEU A 361 3.40 -28.27 9.15
C LEU A 361 2.21 -29.23 9.01
N GLY A 362 1.00 -28.70 8.88
CA GLY A 362 -0.20 -29.52 8.68
C GLY A 362 -0.10 -30.39 7.43
N LYS A 363 0.41 -29.86 6.32
CA LYS A 363 0.65 -30.64 5.08
C LYS A 363 1.66 -31.77 5.28
N LEU A 364 2.74 -31.53 6.03
CA LEU A 364 3.73 -32.56 6.33
C LEU A 364 3.14 -33.66 7.22
N PHE A 365 2.44 -33.28 8.29
CA PHE A 365 1.82 -34.26 9.19
C PHE A 365 0.67 -35.03 8.53
N ALA A 366 -0.02 -34.44 7.55
CA ALA A 366 -1.05 -35.11 6.76
C ALA A 366 -0.50 -36.27 5.92
N ARG A 367 0.81 -36.31 5.60
CA ARG A 367 1.42 -37.43 4.87
C ARG A 367 1.51 -38.70 5.72
N ASP A 368 1.47 -38.57 7.05
CA ASP A 368 1.57 -39.67 8.00
C ASP A 368 0.20 -39.96 8.62
N THR A 369 -0.34 -41.15 8.33
CA THR A 369 -1.68 -41.57 8.79
C THR A 369 -1.80 -41.59 10.32
N GLN A 370 -0.70 -41.71 11.06
CA GLN A 370 -0.72 -41.69 12.53
C GLN A 370 -0.81 -40.27 13.09
N LYS A 371 -0.45 -39.24 12.30
CA LYS A 371 -0.33 -37.85 12.74
C LYS A 371 -1.44 -36.95 12.19
N THR A 372 -2.49 -37.52 11.60
CA THR A 372 -3.59 -36.73 11.04
C THR A 372 -4.30 -35.88 12.10
N GLY A 373 -4.38 -36.34 13.35
CA GLY A 373 -4.90 -35.56 14.47
C GLY A 373 -4.11 -34.27 14.73
N ILE A 374 -2.79 -34.30 14.55
CA ILE A 374 -1.91 -33.12 14.66
C ILE A 374 -2.13 -32.20 13.46
N ALA A 375 -2.22 -32.75 12.26
CA ALA A 375 -2.49 -31.99 11.04
C ALA A 375 -3.81 -31.18 11.12
N LYS A 376 -4.89 -31.81 11.61
CA LYS A 376 -6.19 -31.15 11.86
C LYS A 376 -6.06 -29.96 12.80
N LYS A 377 -5.32 -30.10 13.90
CA LYS A 377 -5.06 -29.02 14.86
C LYS A 377 -4.32 -27.87 14.20
N CYS A 378 -3.28 -28.15 13.42
CA CYS A 378 -2.53 -27.12 12.69
C CYS A 378 -3.43 -26.34 11.72
N TYR A 379 -4.28 -27.01 10.94
CA TYR A 379 -5.20 -26.34 10.03
C TYR A 379 -6.27 -25.51 10.75
N ASN A 380 -6.79 -25.99 11.89
CA ASN A 380 -7.75 -25.24 12.70
C ASN A 380 -7.13 -23.98 13.31
N GLN A 381 -5.91 -24.08 13.85
CA GLN A 381 -5.18 -22.92 14.38
C GLN A 381 -4.89 -21.89 13.28
N ALA A 382 -4.40 -22.33 12.11
CA ALA A 382 -4.18 -21.45 10.97
C ALA A 382 -5.48 -20.77 10.51
N LYS A 383 -6.60 -21.52 10.44
CA LYS A 383 -7.93 -20.99 10.11
C LYS A 383 -8.39 -19.93 11.12
N SER A 384 -8.20 -20.16 12.42
CA SER A 384 -8.56 -19.19 13.46
C SER A 384 -7.82 -17.88 13.25
N ILE A 385 -6.50 -17.95 13.03
CA ILE A 385 -5.69 -16.77 12.76
C ILE A 385 -6.19 -16.04 11.51
N TYR A 386 -6.45 -16.74 10.40
CA TYR A 386 -6.95 -16.09 9.18
C TYR A 386 -8.34 -15.44 9.34
N ILE A 387 -9.17 -15.93 10.27
CA ILE A 387 -10.44 -15.28 10.62
C ILE A 387 -10.17 -13.96 11.34
N ASP A 388 -9.24 -13.94 12.30
CA ASP A 388 -8.87 -12.73 13.03
C ASP A 388 -8.32 -11.63 12.10
N PHE A 389 -7.57 -12.01 11.07
CA PHE A 389 -7.02 -11.09 10.06
C PHE A 389 -7.98 -10.76 8.90
N ASN A 390 -9.18 -11.34 8.87
CA ASN A 390 -10.15 -11.20 7.77
C ASN A 390 -9.58 -11.58 6.38
N ASP A 391 -8.60 -12.50 6.32
CA ASP A 391 -8.03 -12.99 5.05
C ASP A 391 -8.87 -14.17 4.51
N ASN A 392 -9.89 -13.83 3.72
CA ASN A 392 -10.81 -14.82 3.17
C ASN A 392 -10.14 -15.78 2.17
N HIS A 393 -9.09 -15.34 1.47
CA HIS A 393 -8.41 -16.20 0.50
C HIS A 393 -7.61 -17.30 1.22
N ARG A 394 -6.77 -16.93 2.19
CA ARG A 394 -5.98 -17.90 2.95
C ARG A 394 -6.85 -18.80 3.83
N LYS A 395 -7.95 -18.26 4.38
CA LYS A 395 -8.97 -19.06 5.07
C LYS A 395 -9.52 -20.18 4.19
N LYS A 396 -9.89 -19.89 2.93
CA LYS A 396 -10.37 -20.91 2.00
C LYS A 396 -9.33 -21.99 1.76
N THR A 397 -8.04 -21.63 1.65
CA THR A 397 -6.95 -22.60 1.52
C THR A 397 -6.86 -23.53 2.75
N ALA A 398 -6.95 -22.99 3.96
CA ALA A 398 -6.93 -23.80 5.19
C ALA A 398 -8.12 -24.76 5.27
N VAL A 399 -9.32 -24.27 4.92
CA VAL A 399 -10.55 -25.09 4.88
C VAL A 399 -10.45 -26.18 3.81
N PHE A 400 -9.92 -25.85 2.63
CA PHE A 400 -9.72 -26.81 1.56
C PHE A 400 -8.73 -27.92 1.96
N LEU A 401 -7.58 -27.57 2.56
CA LEU A 401 -6.60 -28.55 3.02
C LEU A 401 -7.16 -29.45 4.13
N MET A 402 -7.95 -28.89 5.04
CA MET A 402 -8.68 -29.65 6.05
C MET A 402 -9.70 -30.61 5.42
N GLY A 403 -10.48 -30.13 4.44
CA GLY A 403 -11.43 -30.96 3.72
C GLY A 403 -10.75 -32.10 2.95
N LYS A 404 -9.61 -31.82 2.32
CA LYS A 404 -8.77 -32.84 1.66
C LYS A 404 -8.29 -33.89 2.66
N LEU A 405 -7.75 -33.48 3.81
CA LEU A 405 -7.29 -34.41 4.84
C LEU A 405 -8.43 -35.33 5.32
N LEU A 406 -9.62 -34.77 5.56
CA LEU A 406 -10.79 -35.56 5.95
C LEU A 406 -11.22 -36.53 4.85
N ALA A 407 -11.17 -36.11 3.59
CA ALA A 407 -11.45 -36.98 2.45
C ALA A 407 -10.42 -38.11 2.34
N ASP A 408 -9.13 -37.82 2.54
CA ASP A 408 -8.04 -38.80 2.50
C ASP A 408 -8.19 -39.84 3.62
N GLU A 409 -8.67 -39.45 4.81
CA GLU A 409 -9.00 -40.38 5.90
C GLU A 409 -10.22 -41.27 5.59
N ILE A 410 -11.26 -40.71 4.98
CA ILE A 410 -12.54 -41.41 4.73
C ILE A 410 -12.44 -42.32 3.50
N THR A 411 -11.66 -41.95 2.48
CA THR A 411 -11.61 -42.66 1.18
C THR A 411 -11.27 -44.15 1.31
N PRO A 412 -10.26 -44.57 2.10
CA PRO A 412 -9.98 -46.00 2.31
C PRO A 412 -11.14 -46.75 2.97
N LEU A 413 -11.80 -46.12 3.95
CA LEU A 413 -12.96 -46.70 4.67
C LEU A 413 -14.15 -46.87 3.73
N TYR A 414 -14.42 -45.85 2.91
CA TYR A 414 -15.42 -45.88 1.86
C TYR A 414 -15.15 -47.00 0.84
N MET A 415 -13.92 -47.13 0.36
CA MET A 415 -13.53 -48.18 -0.58
C MET A 415 -13.65 -49.58 0.04
N ALA A 416 -13.30 -49.75 1.31
CA ALA A 416 -13.47 -51.01 2.02
C ALA A 416 -14.97 -51.39 2.15
N MET A 417 -15.81 -50.41 2.50
CA MET A 417 -17.27 -50.59 2.60
C MET A 417 -17.91 -50.95 1.25
N LEU A 418 -17.47 -50.33 0.15
CA LEU A 418 -17.93 -50.68 -1.19
C LEU A 418 -17.61 -52.14 -1.53
N LYS A 419 -16.38 -52.59 -1.25
CA LYS A 419 -16.01 -54.00 -1.47
C LYS A 419 -16.84 -54.95 -0.60
N ALA A 420 -17.08 -54.58 0.65
CA ALA A 420 -17.89 -55.38 1.58
C ALA A 420 -19.39 -55.39 1.22
N SER A 421 -19.90 -54.40 0.50
CA SER A 421 -21.32 -54.29 0.16
C SER A 421 -21.86 -55.44 -0.69
N ASN A 422 -21.00 -56.11 -1.45
CA ASN A 422 -21.38 -57.28 -2.25
C ASN A 422 -21.65 -58.53 -1.40
N SER A 423 -21.06 -58.63 -0.21
CA SER A 423 -21.18 -59.81 0.67
C SER A 423 -21.93 -59.52 1.97
N ARG A 424 -21.98 -58.26 2.39
CA ARG A 424 -22.51 -57.83 3.69
C ARG A 424 -23.60 -56.78 3.53
N TYR A 425 -24.82 -57.12 3.94
CA TYR A 425 -25.99 -56.24 3.82
C TYR A 425 -25.83 -54.91 4.59
N CYS A 426 -25.34 -54.93 5.84
CA CYS A 426 -25.19 -53.68 6.60
C CYS A 426 -24.16 -52.70 6.00
N ALA A 427 -23.17 -53.19 5.23
CA ALA A 427 -22.25 -52.31 4.51
C ALA A 427 -22.99 -51.54 3.38
N PHE A 428 -23.85 -52.25 2.63
CA PHE A 428 -24.72 -51.62 1.62
C PHE A 428 -25.73 -50.65 2.24
N PHE A 429 -26.35 -51.02 3.37
CA PHE A 429 -27.27 -50.15 4.10
C PHE A 429 -26.61 -48.85 4.56
N ASN A 430 -25.44 -48.93 5.20
CA ASN A 430 -24.70 -47.76 5.69
C ASN A 430 -24.27 -46.83 4.55
N LEU A 431 -23.85 -47.38 3.39
CA LEU A 431 -23.54 -46.59 2.20
C LEU A 431 -24.77 -45.86 1.65
N ARG A 432 -25.95 -46.51 1.67
CA ARG A 432 -27.22 -45.90 1.24
C ARG A 432 -27.67 -44.80 2.20
N GLN A 433 -27.51 -45.00 3.51
CA GLN A 433 -27.80 -43.98 4.52
C GLN A 433 -26.86 -42.77 4.38
N TRP A 434 -25.57 -43.01 4.13
CA TRP A 434 -24.64 -41.93 3.83
C TRP A 434 -25.03 -41.16 2.55
N LYS A 435 -25.37 -41.86 1.47
CA LYS A 435 -25.77 -41.24 0.20
C LYS A 435 -27.06 -40.41 0.31
N ASN A 436 -28.07 -40.93 1.00
CA ASN A 436 -29.42 -40.36 1.00
C ASN A 436 -29.69 -39.44 2.19
N ARG A 437 -29.00 -39.65 3.32
CA ARG A 437 -29.22 -38.90 4.57
C ARG A 437 -27.95 -38.22 5.11
N CYS A 438 -26.81 -38.32 4.40
CA CYS A 438 -25.51 -37.80 4.85
C CYS A 438 -25.06 -38.35 6.22
N ARG A 439 -25.59 -39.52 6.64
CA ARG A 439 -25.20 -40.16 7.91
C ARG A 439 -23.75 -40.66 7.82
N PRO A 440 -22.84 -40.18 8.68
CA PRO A 440 -21.43 -40.56 8.60
C PRO A 440 -21.20 -41.96 9.21
N PHE A 441 -20.87 -42.94 8.37
CA PHE A 441 -20.64 -44.33 8.80
C PHE A 441 -19.26 -44.56 9.44
N TRP A 442 -18.26 -43.72 9.14
CA TRP A 442 -16.88 -43.91 9.60
C TRP A 442 -16.67 -43.64 11.10
N HIS A 443 -17.59 -42.95 11.78
CA HIS A 443 -17.46 -42.68 13.22
C HIS A 443 -17.69 -43.90 14.11
N LYS A 444 -18.47 -44.88 13.65
CA LYS A 444 -18.84 -46.08 14.41
C LYS A 444 -18.30 -47.36 13.78
N LEU A 445 -17.44 -47.27 12.76
CA LEU A 445 -17.05 -48.43 11.95
C LEU A 445 -16.48 -49.60 12.78
N GLY A 446 -15.69 -49.33 13.81
CA GLY A 446 -15.14 -50.39 14.68
C GLY A 446 -16.21 -51.13 15.49
N THR A 447 -17.17 -50.41 16.06
CA THR A 447 -18.26 -51.02 16.84
C THR A 447 -19.31 -51.68 15.93
N GLU A 448 -19.53 -51.11 14.74
CA GLU A 448 -20.40 -51.65 13.70
C GLU A 448 -19.88 -52.99 13.16
N ILE A 449 -18.58 -53.11 12.88
CA ILE A 449 -17.98 -54.39 12.42
C ILE A 449 -18.21 -55.50 13.46
N ILE A 450 -17.98 -55.21 14.75
CA ILE A 450 -18.17 -56.19 15.84
C ILE A 450 -19.64 -56.60 15.97
N LYS A 451 -20.57 -55.65 15.87
CA LYS A 451 -22.02 -55.93 15.87
C LYS A 451 -22.45 -56.73 14.63
N GLN A 452 -21.79 -56.51 13.51
CA GLN A 452 -22.07 -57.21 12.26
C GLN A 452 -21.64 -58.68 12.31
N GLU A 453 -20.56 -59.00 13.02
CA GLU A 453 -20.11 -60.37 13.25
C GLU A 453 -21.08 -61.18 14.11
N SER A 454 -21.78 -60.53 15.05
CA SER A 454 -22.80 -61.19 15.89
C SER A 454 -24.17 -61.28 15.23
N ASN A 455 -24.56 -60.30 14.40
CA ASN A 455 -25.85 -60.31 13.72
C ASN A 455 -25.77 -59.62 12.34
N ASN A 456 -25.95 -60.40 11.26
CA ASN A 456 -25.80 -59.91 9.88
C ASN A 456 -26.79 -58.81 9.45
N ILE A 457 -27.84 -58.56 10.24
CA ILE A 457 -28.95 -57.63 9.92
C ILE A 457 -29.18 -56.60 11.05
N TYR A 458 -28.25 -56.45 12.01
CA TYR A 458 -28.45 -55.53 13.15
C TYR A 458 -28.74 -54.07 12.72
N CYS A 459 -28.25 -53.66 11.55
CA CYS A 459 -28.45 -52.33 10.98
C CYS A 459 -29.92 -51.95 10.75
N LEU A 460 -30.83 -52.92 10.55
CA LEU A 460 -32.27 -52.64 10.45
C LEU A 460 -32.91 -52.37 11.83
N LEU A 461 -32.33 -52.93 12.90
CA LEU A 461 -32.82 -52.73 14.27
C LEU A 461 -32.45 -51.35 14.82
N GLU A 462 -31.38 -50.74 14.31
CA GLU A 462 -30.97 -49.38 14.68
C GLU A 462 -31.62 -48.28 13.81
N GLU A 463 -32.46 -48.63 12.83
CA GLU A 463 -33.11 -47.68 11.92
C GLU A 463 -34.17 -46.80 12.61
N GLU A 464 -34.75 -47.28 13.71
CA GLU A 464 -35.72 -46.56 14.54
C GLU A 464 -35.07 -45.52 15.47
N ASN A 465 -33.74 -45.55 15.62
CA ASN A 465 -33.04 -44.57 16.44
C ASN A 465 -32.92 -43.23 15.71
N ASP A 466 -33.17 -42.15 16.45
CA ASP A 466 -32.98 -40.79 15.97
C ASP A 466 -31.55 -40.60 15.43
N ASP A 467 -31.45 -39.76 14.40
CA ASP A 467 -30.16 -39.30 13.91
C ASP A 467 -29.32 -38.81 15.09
N PRO A 468 -28.06 -39.29 15.26
CA PRO A 468 -27.21 -38.75 16.29
C PRO A 468 -27.14 -37.23 16.06
N VAL A 469 -27.62 -36.46 17.04
CA VAL A 469 -27.48 -35.01 17.01
C VAL A 469 -26.00 -34.75 16.79
N TYR A 470 -25.70 -34.10 15.67
CA TYR A 470 -24.36 -33.61 15.41
C TYR A 470 -24.09 -32.56 16.49
N GLU A 471 -23.58 -32.98 17.64
CA GLU A 471 -22.67 -32.13 18.38
C GLU A 471 -21.45 -32.03 17.48
N PRO A 472 -21.25 -30.89 16.79
CA PRO A 472 -19.92 -30.68 16.28
C PRO A 472 -19.02 -30.85 17.49
N VAL A 473 -18.03 -31.74 17.38
CA VAL A 473 -16.86 -31.65 18.23
C VAL A 473 -16.08 -30.40 17.77
N PHE A 474 -16.72 -29.24 17.78
CA PHE A 474 -16.15 -28.02 18.32
C PHE A 474 -16.08 -28.28 19.83
N LEU A 475 -15.14 -29.14 20.23
CA LEU A 475 -14.45 -28.79 21.45
C LEU A 475 -13.90 -27.40 21.14
N ASP A 476 -14.51 -26.38 21.74
CA ASP A 476 -13.74 -25.27 22.29
C ASP A 476 -12.68 -25.93 23.18
N LEU A 477 -11.62 -26.44 22.54
CA LEU A 477 -10.42 -26.83 23.21
C LEU A 477 -9.88 -25.52 23.72
N GLU A 478 -10.16 -25.28 24.99
CA GLU A 478 -9.70 -24.14 25.78
C GLU A 478 -8.33 -23.70 25.29
N GLY A 479 -8.15 -22.38 25.09
CA GLY A 479 -6.92 -21.75 24.62
C GLY A 479 -5.66 -22.04 25.45
N ASN A 480 -5.76 -22.89 26.47
CA ASN A 480 -4.68 -23.36 27.33
C ASN A 480 -4.23 -24.82 27.07
N THR A 481 -4.90 -25.58 26.20
CA THR A 481 -4.58 -27.02 25.98
C THR A 481 -3.46 -27.30 24.97
N PHE A 482 -2.71 -26.27 24.55
CA PHE A 482 -1.38 -26.41 23.94
C PHE A 482 -0.47 -25.22 24.30
N LYS A 483 0.12 -25.25 25.51
CA LYS A 483 1.57 -25.02 25.55
C LYS A 483 2.16 -26.23 24.87
N VAL A 484 2.77 -26.04 23.71
CA VAL A 484 3.51 -27.14 23.13
C VAL A 484 4.76 -27.31 23.99
N GLU A 485 4.75 -28.30 24.88
CA GLU A 485 5.86 -28.56 25.78
C GLU A 485 7.08 -29.06 24.99
N GLU A 486 8.26 -28.65 25.46
CA GLU A 486 9.56 -28.69 24.78
C GLU A 486 10.11 -30.11 24.46
N GLY A 487 9.30 -31.17 24.60
CA GLY A 487 9.73 -32.56 24.44
C GLY A 487 9.28 -33.29 23.16
N ASP A 488 8.13 -32.92 22.58
CA ASP A 488 7.59 -33.59 21.37
C ASP A 488 7.54 -32.66 20.14
N LEU A 489 8.26 -31.52 20.22
CA LEU A 489 8.56 -30.59 19.12
C LEU A 489 10.05 -30.54 18.77
#